data_AF-A0A1Y1NF32-F1
#
_entry.id   AF-A0A1Y1NF32-F1
#
_cell.length_a   1.000
_cell.length_b   1.000
_cell.length_c   1.000
_cell.angle_alpha   90.00
_cell.angle_beta   90.00
_cell.angle_gamma   90.00
#
_symmetry.space_group_name_H-M   'P 1'
#
loop_
_entity.id
_entity.type
_entity.pdbx_description
1 polymer ?
#
loop_
_entity_poly.entity_id
_entity_poly.type
_entity_poly.pdbx_seq_one_letter_code
_entity_poly.pdbx_strand_id
1 'polypeptide(L)'
;MADGEPVRDVKNHLLFEIATEVAHRVGGIYSVIKSKAPVTTAEYGDRYTLIGPLNHTSAAVEVEEMEPTNPEIAKTMQAMKDRGIGMLYGRWLIEGAPRVLLIDTKTAYGYMNEWKTDLWNIASIPSPSGDDETNEAIVFGYLVAWFLGEFVCHEKKRAVIAHFHEWLAGVALPLTKKRRIDVTTIFTTHATLLGRYLCAGSVDFYNNLQHFDVDAEAGKRGIYHRYCIERAATHSCDVFTTVSHITAFESEHLLKRKPDGVLPNGLNVTKFSAVHEFQNLHQQSKEKIHDFVRGHFYGHYDFDPDNTLYVFTAGRYEFRNKGVDMFIESLARLNHRLKNAGSKMT
;
A
#
# COMPACT_ATOMS: atom_id res chain seq x y z
N MET A 1 -18.73 6.71 43.52
CA MET A 1 -17.85 5.62 43.08
C MET A 1 -17.83 5.72 41.57
N ALA A 2 -16.70 6.09 40.98
CA ALA A 2 -16.58 6.15 39.53
C ALA A 2 -16.51 4.70 39.02
N ASP A 3 -17.54 4.24 38.33
CA ASP A 3 -17.45 3.04 37.50
C ASP A 3 -16.29 3.26 36.53
N GLY A 4 -15.18 2.54 36.75
CA GLY A 4 -14.06 2.55 35.83
C GLY A 4 -14.55 2.06 34.48
N GLU A 5 -14.22 2.79 33.41
CA GLU A 5 -14.55 2.35 32.05
C GLU A 5 -14.14 0.88 31.88
N PRO A 6 -15.03 0.01 31.34
CA PRO A 6 -14.73 -1.39 31.19
C PRO A 6 -13.48 -1.56 30.32
N VAL A 7 -12.44 -2.15 30.92
CA VAL A 7 -11.15 -2.36 30.25
C VAL A 7 -11.35 -3.37 29.12
N ARG A 8 -11.08 -2.95 27.88
CA ARG A 8 -11.16 -3.81 26.70
C ARG A 8 -10.09 -4.91 26.74
N ASP A 9 -10.43 -6.10 26.24
CA ASP A 9 -9.48 -7.21 26.06
C ASP A 9 -8.49 -6.88 24.93
N VAL A 10 -7.24 -6.65 25.32
CA VAL A 10 -6.11 -6.36 24.42
C VAL A 10 -5.45 -7.61 23.85
N LYS A 11 -5.67 -8.81 24.43
CA LYS A 11 -5.06 -10.05 23.93
C LYS A 11 -5.85 -10.62 22.77
N ASN A 12 -7.18 -10.60 22.88
CA ASN A 12 -8.07 -11.06 21.81
C ASN A 12 -8.64 -9.90 20.98
N HIS A 13 -7.83 -8.87 20.74
CA HIS A 13 -8.23 -7.68 19.99
C HIS A 13 -8.62 -8.00 18.52
N LEU A 14 -9.37 -7.09 17.91
CA LEU A 14 -9.76 -7.15 16.50
C LEU A 14 -8.78 -6.36 15.64
N LEU A 15 -8.58 -6.79 14.40
CA LEU A 15 -7.73 -6.11 13.44
C LEU A 15 -8.53 -5.77 12.17
N PHE A 16 -8.67 -4.48 11.92
CA PHE A 16 -9.09 -3.95 10.63
C PHE A 16 -7.87 -3.44 9.88
N GLU A 17 -7.63 -3.94 8.67
CA GLU A 17 -6.52 -3.49 7.82
C GLU A 17 -7.11 -2.81 6.57
N ILE A 18 -6.77 -1.54 6.38
CA ILE A 18 -7.47 -0.62 5.49
C ILE A 18 -6.52 -0.16 4.39
N ALA A 19 -6.89 -0.42 3.13
CA ALA A 19 -6.14 0.05 1.96
C ALA A 19 -7.06 0.20 0.75
N THR A 20 -6.70 1.08 -0.19
CA THR A 20 -7.44 1.21 -1.46
C THR A 20 -7.29 0.02 -2.39
N GLU A 21 -6.25 -0.79 -2.19
CA GLU A 21 -5.94 -1.95 -3.04
C GLU A 21 -6.54 -3.28 -2.55
N VAL A 22 -7.41 -3.26 -1.52
CA VAL A 22 -8.11 -4.48 -1.05
C VAL A 22 -9.11 -4.93 -2.12
N ALA A 23 -8.96 -6.17 -2.61
CA ALA A 23 -9.78 -6.75 -3.68
C ALA A 23 -9.86 -5.91 -4.97
N HIS A 24 -8.88 -5.03 -5.20
CA HIS A 24 -8.77 -4.21 -6.40
C HIS A 24 -7.30 -3.89 -6.69
N ARG A 25 -6.72 -4.56 -7.70
CA ARG A 25 -5.30 -4.41 -8.03
C ARG A 25 -5.02 -3.08 -8.75
N VAL A 26 -4.41 -2.13 -8.04
CA VAL A 26 -3.92 -0.86 -8.61
C VAL A 26 -2.38 -0.82 -8.66
N GLY A 27 -1.71 -1.36 -7.65
CA GLY A 27 -0.28 -1.19 -7.44
C GLY A 27 0.38 -2.36 -6.70
N GLY A 28 1.40 -2.01 -5.91
CA GLY A 28 2.21 -2.97 -5.16
C GLY A 28 1.57 -3.41 -3.85
N ILE A 29 0.71 -2.59 -3.26
CA ILE A 29 0.12 -2.85 -1.93
C ILE A 29 -0.84 -4.04 -2.01
N TYR A 30 -1.53 -4.22 -3.14
CA TYR A 30 -2.30 -5.43 -3.43
C TYR A 30 -1.48 -6.69 -3.20
N SER A 31 -0.23 -6.71 -3.68
CA SER A 31 0.65 -7.89 -3.56
C SER A 31 1.16 -8.07 -2.13
N VAL A 32 1.43 -6.98 -1.43
CA VAL A 32 1.83 -6.99 -0.02
C VAL A 32 0.71 -7.60 0.84
N ILE A 33 -0.50 -7.05 0.75
CA ILE A 33 -1.64 -7.54 1.54
C ILE A 33 -1.96 -8.99 1.16
N LYS A 34 -1.99 -9.31 -0.14
CA LYS A 34 -2.27 -10.67 -0.62
C LYS A 34 -1.27 -11.71 -0.12
N SER A 35 0.02 -11.39 -0.13
CA SER A 35 1.07 -12.31 0.34
C SER A 35 1.14 -12.42 1.86
N LYS A 36 0.73 -11.36 2.59
CA LYS A 36 0.65 -11.31 4.05
C LYS A 36 -0.63 -11.94 4.61
N ALA A 37 -1.69 -12.03 3.81
CA ALA A 37 -2.99 -12.54 4.26
C ALA A 37 -2.91 -13.93 4.93
N PRO A 38 -2.20 -14.95 4.41
CA PRO A 38 -2.17 -16.28 5.02
C PRO A 38 -1.62 -16.31 6.45
N VAL A 39 -0.52 -15.59 6.71
CA VAL A 39 0.07 -15.53 8.05
C VAL A 39 -0.81 -14.73 9.02
N THR A 40 -1.44 -13.66 8.52
CA THR A 40 -2.32 -12.82 9.34
C THR A 40 -3.60 -13.57 9.70
N THR A 41 -4.21 -14.30 8.76
CA THR A 41 -5.41 -15.10 9.02
C THR A 41 -5.11 -16.31 9.91
N ALA A 42 -3.92 -16.90 9.82
CA ALA A 42 -3.49 -17.95 10.74
C ALA A 42 -3.42 -17.47 12.20
N GLU A 43 -3.01 -16.22 12.44
CA GLU A 43 -2.92 -15.62 13.77
C GLU A 43 -4.27 -15.09 14.29
N TYR A 44 -5.02 -14.38 13.45
CA TYR A 44 -6.24 -13.67 13.87
C TYR A 44 -7.53 -14.47 13.63
N GLY A 45 -7.54 -15.38 12.67
CA GLY A 45 -8.77 -16.06 12.23
C GLY A 45 -9.85 -15.05 11.82
N ASP A 46 -11.07 -15.24 12.34
CA ASP A 46 -12.21 -14.35 12.09
C ASP A 46 -12.09 -12.96 12.75
N ARG A 47 -11.04 -12.69 13.54
CA ARG A 47 -10.77 -11.35 14.12
C ARG A 47 -10.13 -10.37 13.14
N TYR A 48 -9.74 -10.84 11.95
CA TYR A 48 -9.09 -10.04 10.92
C TYR A 48 -10.05 -9.75 9.77
N THR A 49 -10.24 -8.46 9.46
CA THR A 49 -11.06 -8.00 8.34
C THR A 49 -10.34 -6.90 7.57
N LEU A 50 -10.21 -7.07 6.27
CA LEU A 50 -9.68 -6.06 5.37
C LEU A 50 -10.80 -5.09 4.95
N ILE A 51 -10.50 -3.79 4.89
CA ILE A 51 -11.44 -2.75 4.44
C ILE A 51 -10.89 -2.04 3.21
N GLY A 52 -11.72 -1.90 2.17
CA GLY A 52 -11.37 -1.20 0.94
C GLY A 52 -12.56 -0.53 0.26
N PRO A 53 -12.33 0.31 -0.76
CA PRO A 53 -13.40 0.81 -1.62
C PRO A 53 -13.95 -0.31 -2.50
N LEU A 54 -15.26 -0.32 -2.73
CA LEU A 54 -15.92 -1.31 -3.58
C LEU A 54 -15.71 -0.97 -5.06
N ASN A 55 -14.91 -1.80 -5.74
CA ASN A 55 -14.92 -1.88 -7.19
C ASN A 55 -15.75 -3.08 -7.64
N HIS A 56 -16.96 -2.83 -8.19
CA HIS A 56 -17.88 -3.90 -8.58
C HIS A 56 -17.29 -4.89 -9.59
N THR A 57 -16.43 -4.43 -10.51
CA THR A 57 -15.83 -5.29 -11.54
C THR A 57 -14.83 -6.27 -10.93
N SER A 58 -13.92 -5.81 -10.07
CA SER A 58 -12.95 -6.72 -9.44
C SER A 58 -13.58 -7.55 -8.32
N ALA A 59 -14.50 -6.99 -7.54
CA ALA A 59 -15.20 -7.71 -6.48
C ALA A 59 -15.98 -8.92 -7.00
N ALA A 60 -16.61 -8.82 -8.18
CA ALA A 60 -17.35 -9.92 -8.81
C ALA A 60 -16.47 -11.16 -9.13
N VAL A 61 -15.14 -10.99 -9.20
CA VAL A 61 -14.20 -12.07 -9.52
C VAL A 61 -13.36 -12.45 -8.29
N GLU A 62 -13.01 -11.47 -7.46
CA GLU A 62 -12.10 -11.66 -6.34
C GLU A 62 -12.80 -11.95 -5.02
N VAL A 63 -14.10 -11.71 -4.88
CA VAL A 63 -14.80 -11.81 -3.59
C VAL A 63 -15.97 -12.77 -3.65
N GLU A 64 -16.00 -13.70 -2.70
CA GLU A 64 -17.18 -14.51 -2.40
C GLU A 64 -18.02 -13.76 -1.36
N GLU A 65 -19.15 -13.21 -1.78
CA GLU A 65 -20.08 -12.49 -0.92
C GLU A 65 -20.71 -13.40 0.12
N MET A 66 -20.84 -12.90 1.35
CA MET A 66 -21.51 -13.62 2.43
C MET A 66 -21.97 -12.69 3.55
N GLU A 67 -22.76 -13.22 4.47
CA GLU A 67 -23.20 -12.47 5.65
C GLU A 67 -22.10 -12.37 6.72
N PRO A 68 -22.01 -11.24 7.46
CA PRO A 68 -21.04 -11.09 8.54
C PRO A 68 -21.24 -12.12 9.65
N THR A 69 -20.16 -12.85 9.99
CA THR A 69 -20.18 -13.79 11.12
C THR A 69 -20.05 -13.09 12.47
N ASN A 70 -19.50 -11.87 12.50
CA ASN A 70 -19.43 -11.04 13.69
C ASN A 70 -20.73 -10.21 13.83
N PRO A 71 -21.51 -10.40 14.92
CA PRO A 71 -22.75 -9.66 15.13
C PRO A 71 -22.58 -8.15 15.16
N GLU A 72 -21.45 -7.65 15.65
CA GLU A 72 -21.20 -6.22 15.76
C GLU A 72 -20.85 -5.62 14.40
N ILE A 73 -20.20 -6.38 13.50
CA ILE A 73 -20.05 -5.98 12.09
C ILE A 73 -21.42 -5.96 11.41
N ALA A 74 -22.26 -6.98 11.61
CA ALA A 74 -23.61 -7.02 11.02
C ALA A 74 -24.46 -5.82 11.46
N LYS A 75 -24.47 -5.47 12.75
CA LYS A 75 -25.19 -4.29 13.26
C LYS A 75 -24.64 -2.99 12.67
N THR A 76 -23.32 -2.85 12.62
CA THR A 76 -22.66 -1.67 12.01
C THR A 76 -23.06 -1.53 10.55
N MET A 77 -23.03 -2.63 9.80
CA MET A 77 -23.42 -2.65 8.39
C MET A 77 -24.88 -2.28 8.19
N GLN A 78 -25.77 -2.78 9.05
CA GLN A 78 -27.19 -2.43 9.00
C GLN A 78 -27.40 -0.94 9.33
N ALA A 79 -26.77 -0.41 10.38
CA ALA A 79 -26.90 1.00 10.78
C ALA A 79 -26.44 1.98 9.67
N MET A 80 -25.35 1.64 8.97
CA MET A 80 -24.88 2.42 7.82
C MET A 80 -25.75 2.22 6.57
N LYS A 81 -26.28 1.01 6.34
CA LYS A 81 -27.24 0.74 5.25
C LYS A 81 -28.55 1.50 5.43
N ASP A 82 -29.05 1.63 6.66
CA ASP A 82 -30.23 2.44 7.01
C ASP A 82 -30.01 3.93 6.71
N ARG A 83 -28.75 4.36 6.60
CA ARG A 83 -28.33 5.71 6.21
C ARG A 83 -27.99 5.82 4.73
N GLY A 84 -28.24 4.78 3.94
CA GLY A 84 -28.05 4.75 2.50
C GLY A 84 -26.65 4.37 2.03
N ILE A 85 -25.77 3.91 2.92
CA ILE A 85 -24.40 3.52 2.55
C ILE A 85 -24.36 2.07 2.08
N GLY A 86 -23.89 1.86 0.85
CA GLY A 86 -23.70 0.53 0.27
C GLY A 86 -22.41 -0.12 0.76
N MET A 87 -22.48 -1.39 1.17
CA MET A 87 -21.33 -2.19 1.57
C MET A 87 -21.49 -3.64 1.14
N LEU A 88 -20.36 -4.29 0.82
CA LEU A 88 -20.27 -5.71 0.51
C LEU A 88 -19.36 -6.38 1.53
N TYR A 89 -19.83 -7.45 2.16
CA TYR A 89 -19.02 -8.29 3.04
C TYR A 89 -18.76 -9.65 2.38
N GLY A 90 -17.56 -10.18 2.55
CA GLY A 90 -17.17 -11.39 1.84
C GLY A 90 -15.87 -12.02 2.32
N ARG A 91 -15.43 -13.04 1.56
CA ARG A 91 -14.07 -13.57 1.62
C ARG A 91 -13.31 -13.20 0.36
N TRP A 92 -12.09 -12.71 0.53
CA TRP A 92 -11.20 -12.52 -0.62
C TRP A 92 -10.68 -13.88 -1.09
N LEU A 93 -10.89 -14.21 -2.36
CA LEU A 93 -10.50 -15.45 -3.04
C LEU A 93 -8.98 -15.51 -3.30
N ILE A 94 -8.22 -15.46 -2.22
CA ILE A 94 -6.77 -15.61 -2.17
C ILE A 94 -6.40 -16.64 -1.10
N GLU A 95 -5.13 -17.03 -1.08
CA GLU A 95 -4.60 -17.89 -0.01
C GLU A 95 -4.86 -17.26 1.37
N GLY A 96 -5.35 -18.06 2.32
CA GLY A 96 -5.77 -17.60 3.64
C GLY A 96 -7.23 -17.14 3.74
N ALA A 97 -7.91 -16.87 2.62
CA ALA A 97 -9.33 -16.49 2.53
C ALA A 97 -9.80 -15.47 3.60
N PRO A 98 -9.12 -14.31 3.75
CA PRO A 98 -9.45 -13.32 4.77
C PRO A 98 -10.84 -12.71 4.54
N ARG A 99 -11.45 -12.22 5.62
CA ARG A 99 -12.68 -11.42 5.53
C ARG A 99 -12.38 -10.07 4.87
N VAL A 100 -13.29 -9.61 4.03
CA VAL A 100 -13.26 -8.28 3.43
C VAL A 100 -14.59 -7.55 3.66
N LEU A 101 -14.50 -6.25 3.90
CA LEU A 101 -15.60 -5.31 3.91
C LEU A 101 -15.29 -4.21 2.89
N LEU A 102 -16.04 -4.19 1.79
CA LEU A 102 -15.86 -3.24 0.71
C LEU A 102 -16.96 -2.18 0.76
N ILE A 103 -16.58 -0.91 0.84
CA ILE A 103 -17.53 0.20 0.99
C ILE A 103 -17.76 0.86 -0.37
N ASP A 104 -19.02 0.98 -0.80
CA ASP A 104 -19.39 1.70 -2.01
C ASP A 104 -19.36 3.21 -1.75
N THR A 105 -18.23 3.81 -2.08
CA THR A 105 -18.00 5.25 -1.94
C THR A 105 -19.00 6.07 -2.72
N LYS A 106 -19.53 5.58 -3.85
CA LYS A 106 -20.50 6.31 -4.70
C LYS A 106 -21.77 6.65 -3.95
N THR A 107 -22.18 5.80 -3.01
CA THR A 107 -23.37 6.02 -2.18
C THR A 107 -23.26 7.23 -1.24
N ALA A 108 -22.04 7.72 -1.01
CA ALA A 108 -21.76 8.81 -0.08
C ALA A 108 -21.32 10.13 -0.73
N TYR A 109 -21.26 10.21 -2.07
CA TYR A 109 -20.83 11.43 -2.76
C TYR A 109 -21.72 12.65 -2.44
N GLY A 110 -22.98 12.43 -2.04
CA GLY A 110 -23.86 13.49 -1.57
C GLY A 110 -23.34 14.25 -0.35
N TYR A 111 -22.49 13.62 0.47
CA TYR A 111 -21.88 14.24 1.65
C TYR A 111 -20.55 14.96 1.35
N MET A 112 -20.02 14.85 0.13
CA MET A 112 -18.66 15.28 -0.20
C MET A 112 -18.38 16.75 0.17
N ASN A 113 -19.31 17.67 -0.11
CA ASN A 113 -19.11 19.10 0.20
C ASN A 113 -19.03 19.36 1.72
N GLU A 114 -19.86 18.69 2.50
CA GLU A 114 -19.85 18.76 3.96
C GLU A 114 -18.53 18.21 4.50
N TRP A 115 -18.11 17.03 4.04
CA TRP A 115 -16.90 16.36 4.49
C TRP A 115 -15.63 17.10 4.10
N LYS A 116 -15.58 17.74 2.93
CA LYS A 116 -14.46 18.63 2.56
C LYS A 116 -14.35 19.83 3.50
N THR A 117 -15.49 20.41 3.88
CA THR A 117 -15.55 21.54 4.82
C THR A 117 -15.11 21.11 6.22
N ASP A 118 -15.62 19.98 6.70
CA ASP A 118 -15.23 19.40 7.99
C ASP A 118 -13.74 19.05 8.03
N LEU A 119 -13.20 18.46 6.96
CA LEU A 119 -11.79 18.07 6.89
C LEU A 119 -10.85 19.28 6.96
N TRP A 120 -11.22 20.38 6.31
CA TRP A 120 -10.51 21.66 6.44
C TRP A 120 -10.53 22.17 7.88
N ASN A 121 -11.68 22.11 8.55
CA ASN A 121 -11.82 22.57 9.94
C ASN A 121 -11.06 21.69 10.95
N ILE A 122 -10.98 20.38 10.70
CA ILE A 122 -10.34 19.42 11.60
C ILE A 122 -8.81 19.40 11.42
N ALA A 123 -8.35 19.37 10.16
CA ALA A 123 -6.96 19.06 9.82
C ALA A 123 -6.30 20.08 8.88
N SER A 124 -7.03 21.12 8.46
CA SER A 124 -6.53 22.16 7.53
C SER A 124 -6.00 21.58 6.21
N ILE A 125 -6.64 20.51 5.74
CA ILE A 125 -6.29 19.85 4.47
C ILE A 125 -7.13 20.49 3.35
N PRO A 126 -6.51 21.17 2.37
CA PRO A 126 -7.23 21.67 1.21
C PRO A 126 -7.65 20.51 0.29
N SER A 127 -8.77 20.66 -0.42
CA SER A 127 -9.28 19.61 -1.32
C SER A 127 -9.86 20.21 -2.61
N PRO A 128 -9.01 20.47 -3.63
CA PRO A 128 -9.45 20.99 -4.92
C PRO A 128 -10.58 20.14 -5.52
N SER A 129 -11.58 20.77 -6.15
CA SER A 129 -12.75 20.04 -6.68
C SER A 129 -12.39 19.09 -7.82
N GLY A 130 -11.43 19.46 -8.67
CA GLY A 130 -11.03 18.70 -9.86
C GLY A 130 -10.05 17.55 -9.63
N ASP A 131 -9.76 17.17 -8.38
CA ASP A 131 -8.92 16.01 -8.09
C ASP A 131 -9.74 14.83 -7.58
N ASP A 132 -10.15 13.97 -8.50
CA ASP A 132 -10.98 12.80 -8.21
C ASP A 132 -10.30 11.80 -7.26
N GLU A 133 -8.98 11.65 -7.31
CA GLU A 133 -8.25 10.74 -6.41
C GLU A 133 -8.33 11.24 -4.96
N THR A 134 -8.20 12.55 -4.77
CA THR A 134 -8.39 13.17 -3.46
C THR A 134 -9.85 13.11 -3.02
N ASN A 135 -10.80 13.33 -3.93
CA ASN A 135 -12.23 13.23 -3.63
C ASN A 135 -12.58 11.83 -3.12
N GLU A 136 -12.10 10.80 -3.82
CA GLU A 136 -12.31 9.40 -3.45
C GLU A 136 -11.67 9.07 -2.10
N ALA A 137 -10.43 9.51 -1.85
CA ALA A 137 -9.75 9.31 -0.58
C ALA A 137 -10.50 9.97 0.59
N ILE A 138 -11.08 11.16 0.38
CA ILE A 138 -11.88 11.85 1.40
C ILE A 138 -13.15 11.06 1.70
N VAL A 139 -13.93 10.71 0.68
CA VAL A 139 -15.18 9.96 0.86
C VAL A 139 -14.91 8.63 1.54
N PHE A 140 -13.90 7.89 1.07
CA PHE A 140 -13.50 6.63 1.68
C PHE A 140 -13.05 6.79 3.14
N GLY A 141 -12.21 7.77 3.45
CA GLY A 141 -11.75 8.01 4.82
C GLY A 141 -12.87 8.39 5.79
N TYR A 142 -13.85 9.20 5.36
CA TYR A 142 -15.01 9.52 6.19
C TYR A 142 -15.89 8.29 6.45
N LEU A 143 -16.09 7.45 5.43
CA LEU A 143 -16.85 6.21 5.57
C LEU A 143 -16.15 5.20 6.49
N VAL A 144 -14.83 5.07 6.39
CA VAL A 144 -14.05 4.21 7.30
C VAL A 144 -14.11 4.75 8.73
N ALA A 145 -13.96 6.06 8.92
CA ALA A 145 -14.07 6.67 10.26
C ALA A 145 -15.48 6.50 10.85
N TRP A 146 -16.53 6.60 10.02
CA TRP A 146 -17.90 6.32 10.42
C TRP A 146 -18.07 4.86 10.81
N PHE A 147 -17.65 3.92 9.96
CA PHE A 147 -17.70 2.49 10.25
C PHE A 147 -16.99 2.16 11.57
N LEU A 148 -15.77 2.64 11.78
CA LEU A 148 -15.02 2.39 13.01
C LEU A 148 -15.73 2.98 14.23
N GLY A 149 -16.27 4.20 14.11
CA GLY A 149 -17.03 4.87 15.18
C GLY A 149 -18.29 4.12 15.58
N GLU A 150 -19.07 3.67 14.59
CA GLU A 150 -20.28 2.89 14.82
C GLU A 150 -19.95 1.48 15.36
N PHE A 151 -18.90 0.85 14.82
CA PHE A 151 -18.44 -0.47 15.26
C PHE A 151 -18.06 -0.47 16.75
N VAL A 152 -17.31 0.53 17.21
CA VAL A 152 -16.94 0.62 18.62
C VAL A 152 -18.10 1.03 19.53
N CYS A 153 -19.25 1.45 19.01
CA CYS A 153 -20.50 1.59 19.77
C CYS A 153 -21.13 0.22 20.08
N HIS A 154 -20.94 -0.77 19.21
CA HIS A 154 -21.44 -2.13 19.39
C HIS A 154 -20.43 -3.04 20.10
N GLU A 155 -19.15 -2.99 19.71
CA GLU A 155 -18.06 -3.76 20.30
C GLU A 155 -17.46 -3.01 21.51
N LYS A 156 -17.80 -3.47 22.71
CA LYS A 156 -17.35 -2.91 24.01
C LYS A 156 -16.43 -3.84 24.79
N LYS A 157 -16.16 -5.06 24.29
CA LYS A 157 -15.40 -6.09 25.00
C LYS A 157 -13.95 -6.14 24.55
N ARG A 158 -13.69 -6.04 23.25
CA ARG A 158 -12.35 -6.21 22.66
C ARG A 158 -11.75 -4.89 22.22
N ALA A 159 -10.42 -4.78 22.35
CA ALA A 159 -9.68 -3.68 21.74
C ALA A 159 -9.75 -3.80 20.21
N VAL A 160 -9.68 -2.67 19.51
CA VAL A 160 -9.78 -2.60 18.05
C VAL A 160 -8.54 -1.90 17.52
N ILE A 161 -7.82 -2.59 16.63
CA ILE A 161 -6.69 -2.03 15.90
C ILE A 161 -7.13 -1.73 14.47
N ALA A 162 -6.86 -0.53 14.00
CA ALA A 162 -7.10 -0.08 12.63
C ALA A 162 -5.77 0.27 11.96
N HIS A 163 -5.33 -0.55 11.01
CA HIS A 163 -4.06 -0.41 10.31
C HIS A 163 -4.27 0.12 8.89
N PHE A 164 -3.86 1.35 8.64
CA PHE A 164 -4.03 2.05 7.38
C PHE A 164 -2.76 1.96 6.51
N HIS A 165 -2.94 1.65 5.23
CA HIS A 165 -1.86 1.64 4.24
C HIS A 165 -2.02 2.77 3.23
N GLU A 166 -0.96 3.57 3.12
CA GLU A 166 -0.86 4.75 2.26
C GLU A 166 -1.84 5.90 2.49
N TRP A 167 -1.45 7.08 2.02
CA TRP A 167 -2.21 8.32 2.21
C TRP A 167 -3.63 8.26 1.66
N LEU A 168 -3.88 7.45 0.61
CA LEU A 168 -5.22 7.27 0.02
C LEU A 168 -6.24 6.67 1.00
N ALA A 169 -5.79 5.82 1.94
CA ALA A 169 -6.62 5.33 3.04
C ALA A 169 -6.48 6.18 4.31
N GLY A 170 -5.57 7.15 4.32
CA GLY A 170 -5.12 7.86 5.52
C GLY A 170 -6.05 8.95 6.02
N VAL A 171 -7.08 9.38 5.27
CA VAL A 171 -7.99 10.47 5.69
C VAL A 171 -8.76 10.11 6.97
N ALA A 172 -9.03 8.84 7.23
CA ALA A 172 -9.70 8.40 8.46
C ALA A 172 -8.89 8.71 9.73
N LEU A 173 -7.56 8.76 9.66
CA LEU A 173 -6.68 8.93 10.83
C LEU A 173 -6.85 10.27 11.57
N PRO A 174 -6.82 11.45 10.91
CA PRO A 174 -7.12 12.70 11.59
C PRO A 174 -8.55 12.73 12.17
N LEU A 175 -9.50 12.05 11.52
CA LEU A 175 -10.90 11.98 11.98
C LEU A 175 -11.01 11.13 13.25
N THR A 176 -10.45 9.92 13.26
CA THR A 176 -10.49 9.02 14.43
C THR A 176 -9.83 9.67 15.63
N LYS A 177 -8.68 10.34 15.44
CA LYS A 177 -7.98 11.08 16.51
C LYS A 177 -8.80 12.26 17.03
N LYS A 178 -9.31 13.12 16.14
CA LYS A 178 -10.07 14.31 16.56
C LYS A 178 -11.36 13.95 17.28
N ARG A 179 -12.06 12.92 16.78
CA ARG A 179 -13.33 12.42 17.34
C ARG A 179 -13.13 11.49 18.53
N ARG A 180 -11.88 11.17 18.90
CA ARG A 180 -11.52 10.25 20.00
C ARG A 180 -12.24 8.91 19.88
N ILE A 181 -12.27 8.37 18.66
CA ILE A 181 -12.82 7.04 18.42
C ILE A 181 -11.94 6.03 19.16
N ASP A 182 -12.57 5.14 19.92
CA ASP A 182 -11.92 4.16 20.80
C ASP A 182 -11.30 2.99 20.01
N VAL A 183 -10.30 3.32 19.20
CA VAL A 183 -9.50 2.42 18.36
C VAL A 183 -8.02 2.79 18.49
N THR A 184 -7.12 1.82 18.37
CA THR A 184 -5.69 2.06 18.20
C THR A 184 -5.35 2.06 16.71
N THR A 185 -4.60 3.04 16.26
CA THR A 185 -4.35 3.29 14.84
C THR A 185 -2.89 3.09 14.45
N ILE A 186 -2.67 2.38 13.35
CA ILE A 186 -1.36 2.19 12.74
C ILE A 186 -1.38 2.80 11.34
N PHE A 187 -0.36 3.54 10.96
CA PHE A 187 -0.18 4.01 9.59
C PHE A 187 1.12 3.48 9.01
N THR A 188 1.04 2.84 7.84
CA THR A 188 2.21 2.45 7.06
C THR A 188 2.20 3.19 5.73
N THR A 189 3.21 4.03 5.51
CA THR A 189 3.51 4.57 4.18
C THR A 189 4.50 3.65 3.46
N HIS A 190 4.22 3.33 2.20
CA HIS A 190 5.07 2.46 1.37
C HIS A 190 6.06 3.29 0.56
N ALA A 191 5.75 4.56 0.29
CA ALA A 191 6.65 5.56 -0.23
C ALA A 191 6.14 6.97 0.13
N THR A 192 7.04 7.94 0.23
CA THR A 192 6.61 9.33 0.41
C THR A 192 6.19 9.96 -0.92
N LEU A 193 5.10 10.73 -0.94
CA LEU A 193 4.68 11.47 -2.15
C LEU A 193 5.82 12.35 -2.66
N LEU A 194 6.34 13.24 -1.82
CA LEU A 194 7.43 14.14 -2.19
C LEU A 194 8.68 13.39 -2.66
N GLY A 195 9.06 12.27 -2.01
CA GLY A 195 10.23 11.50 -2.40
C GLY A 195 10.14 10.98 -3.83
N ARG A 196 8.98 10.47 -4.25
CA ARG A 196 8.75 10.01 -5.63
C ARG A 196 8.93 11.13 -6.66
N TYR A 197 8.41 12.32 -6.38
CA TYR A 197 8.50 13.46 -7.30
C TYR A 197 9.89 14.12 -7.30
N LEU A 198 10.57 14.16 -6.17
CA LEU A 198 11.92 14.73 -6.06
C LEU A 198 12.94 13.84 -6.76
N CYS A 199 12.88 12.52 -6.59
CA CYS A 199 13.79 11.59 -7.28
C CYS A 199 13.68 11.67 -8.82
N ALA A 200 12.48 11.94 -9.34
CA ALA A 200 12.29 12.15 -10.77
C ALA A 200 12.92 13.47 -11.29
N GLY A 201 13.17 14.43 -10.41
CA GLY A 201 13.51 15.82 -10.73
C GLY A 201 15.00 16.13 -10.99
N SER A 202 15.88 15.13 -11.13
CA SER A 202 17.35 15.35 -11.27
C SER A 202 18.02 16.09 -10.11
N VAL A 203 17.43 16.08 -8.92
CA VAL A 203 18.02 16.70 -7.74
C VAL A 203 18.86 15.68 -6.97
N ASP A 204 19.91 16.16 -6.30
CA ASP A 204 20.63 15.34 -5.33
C ASP A 204 19.75 15.16 -4.08
N PHE A 205 18.91 14.12 -4.11
CA PHE A 205 17.82 13.93 -3.18
C PHE A 205 18.32 13.56 -1.77
N TYR A 206 19.05 12.45 -1.64
CA TYR A 206 19.39 11.90 -0.33
C TYR A 206 20.35 12.79 0.46
N ASN A 207 21.26 13.51 -0.20
CA ASN A 207 22.20 14.41 0.48
C ASN A 207 21.55 15.72 0.95
N ASN A 208 20.42 16.12 0.34
CA ASN A 208 19.75 17.40 0.62
C ASN A 208 18.39 17.24 1.31
N LEU A 209 18.02 16.03 1.75
CA LEU A 209 16.71 15.74 2.36
C LEU A 209 16.30 16.72 3.46
N GLN A 210 17.25 17.10 4.31
CA GLN A 210 17.04 18.03 5.43
C GLN A 210 16.81 19.50 5.00
N HIS A 211 17.19 19.89 3.78
CA HIS A 211 17.15 21.28 3.29
C HIS A 211 15.90 21.58 2.43
N PHE A 212 15.08 20.58 2.11
CA PHE A 212 13.88 20.80 1.31
C PHE A 212 12.79 21.53 2.11
N ASP A 213 12.31 22.64 1.53
CA ASP A 213 11.03 23.24 1.90
C ASP A 213 9.90 22.38 1.31
N VAL A 214 9.35 21.51 2.16
CA VAL A 214 8.33 20.52 1.78
C VAL A 214 7.04 21.17 1.26
N ASP A 215 6.66 22.33 1.80
CA ASP A 215 5.42 23.01 1.42
C ASP A 215 5.60 23.68 0.05
N ALA A 216 6.75 24.34 -0.17
CA ALA A 216 7.09 24.92 -1.46
C ALA A 216 7.28 23.84 -2.54
N GLU A 217 7.96 22.74 -2.24
CA GLU A 217 8.19 21.65 -3.21
C GLU A 217 6.88 20.93 -3.57
N ALA A 218 5.97 20.74 -2.62
CA ALA A 218 4.65 20.17 -2.89
C ALA A 218 3.75 21.14 -3.68
N GLY A 219 3.81 22.44 -3.36
CA GLY A 219 3.10 23.50 -4.08
C GLY A 219 3.54 23.63 -5.54
N LYS A 220 4.86 23.68 -5.80
CA LYS A 220 5.43 23.73 -7.17
C LYS A 220 4.96 22.58 -8.07
N ARG A 221 4.65 21.43 -7.47
CA ARG A 221 4.23 20.21 -8.17
C ARG A 221 2.72 20.01 -8.20
N GLY A 222 1.95 20.91 -7.58
CA GLY A 222 0.50 20.80 -7.51
C GLY A 222 0.00 19.61 -6.68
N ILE A 223 0.79 19.13 -5.72
CA ILE A 223 0.45 17.98 -4.85
C ILE A 223 0.30 18.35 -3.39
N TYR A 224 0.27 19.64 -3.06
CA TYR A 224 0.23 20.14 -1.68
C TYR A 224 -0.92 19.53 -0.87
N HIS A 225 -2.13 19.46 -1.44
CA HIS A 225 -3.29 18.85 -0.79
C HIS A 225 -3.12 17.35 -0.49
N ARG A 226 -2.51 16.58 -1.41
CA ARG A 226 -2.21 15.15 -1.19
C ARG A 226 -1.14 14.95 -0.13
N TYR A 227 -0.10 15.78 -0.16
CA TYR A 227 0.94 15.81 0.86
C TYR A 227 0.37 16.16 2.25
N CYS A 228 -0.57 17.10 2.33
CA CYS A 228 -1.27 17.40 3.58
C CYS A 228 -2.00 16.18 4.15
N ILE A 229 -2.63 15.35 3.31
CA ILE A 229 -3.26 14.09 3.76
C ILE A 229 -2.22 13.12 4.30
N GLU A 230 -1.13 12.88 3.55
CA GLU A 230 -0.04 11.99 3.96
C GLU A 230 0.58 12.40 5.29
N ARG A 231 0.87 13.70 5.45
CA ARG A 231 1.41 14.26 6.69
C ARG A 231 0.39 14.21 7.83
N ALA A 232 -0.87 14.56 7.59
CA ALA A 232 -1.91 14.49 8.61
C ALA A 232 -2.13 13.06 9.11
N ALA A 233 -2.17 12.07 8.21
CA ALA A 233 -2.22 10.64 8.55
C ALA A 233 -1.03 10.23 9.42
N THR A 234 0.18 10.62 9.01
CA THR A 234 1.42 10.37 9.73
C THR A 234 1.40 10.92 11.15
N HIS A 235 0.89 12.14 11.38
CA HIS A 235 0.85 12.75 12.72
C HIS A 235 -0.38 12.36 13.54
N SER A 236 -1.39 11.76 12.90
CA SER A 236 -2.65 11.39 13.56
C SER A 236 -2.75 9.93 13.98
N CYS A 237 -1.91 9.04 13.45
CA CYS A 237 -1.84 7.66 13.93
C CYS A 237 -1.14 7.54 15.29
N ASP A 238 -1.45 6.48 16.03
CA ASP A 238 -0.73 6.13 17.26
C ASP A 238 0.66 5.58 16.92
N VAL A 239 0.72 4.64 15.98
CA VAL A 239 1.98 4.03 15.49
C VAL A 239 2.21 4.35 14.02
N PHE A 240 3.34 4.97 13.72
CA PHE A 240 3.77 5.28 12.35
C PHE A 240 4.89 4.33 11.91
N THR A 241 4.76 3.75 10.73
CA THR A 241 5.73 2.78 10.18
C THR A 241 6.01 3.03 8.70
N THR A 242 7.15 2.53 8.23
CA THR A 242 7.50 2.49 6.81
C THR A 242 7.96 1.09 6.42
N VAL A 243 8.15 0.84 5.12
CA VAL A 243 8.57 -0.49 4.62
C VAL A 243 10.07 -0.70 4.54
N SER A 244 10.87 0.34 4.77
CA SER A 244 12.34 0.24 4.75
C SER A 244 13.01 1.32 5.58
N HIS A 245 14.27 1.09 5.98
CA HIS A 245 15.05 2.11 6.68
C HIS A 245 15.31 3.36 5.83
N ILE A 246 15.44 3.22 4.51
CA ILE A 246 15.64 4.38 3.64
C ILE A 246 14.37 5.23 3.55
N THR A 247 13.21 4.59 3.43
CA THR A 247 11.91 5.28 3.50
C THR A 247 11.70 5.89 4.88
N ALA A 248 12.15 5.25 5.95
CA ALA A 248 12.07 5.83 7.29
C ALA A 248 12.86 7.14 7.42
N PHE A 249 14.07 7.17 6.86
CA PHE A 249 14.90 8.37 6.80
C PHE A 249 14.25 9.48 5.96
N GLU A 250 13.65 9.14 4.82
CA GLU A 250 12.86 10.08 4.02
C GLU A 250 11.67 10.64 4.81
N SER A 251 10.86 9.78 5.43
CA SER A 251 9.66 10.18 6.17
C SER A 251 9.98 11.09 7.35
N GLU A 252 11.09 10.85 8.06
CA GLU A 252 11.54 11.72 9.15
C GLU A 252 11.72 13.18 8.68
N HIS A 253 12.31 13.36 7.50
CA HIS A 253 12.59 14.69 6.93
C HIS A 253 11.43 15.27 6.13
N LEU A 254 10.70 14.47 5.37
CA LEU A 254 9.62 14.94 4.49
C LEU A 254 8.29 15.02 5.22
N LEU A 255 7.95 14.04 6.07
CA LEU A 255 6.68 13.98 6.81
C LEU A 255 6.81 14.53 8.23
N LYS A 256 8.04 14.89 8.66
CA LYS A 256 8.33 15.54 9.95
C LYS A 256 7.94 14.69 11.17
N ARG A 257 7.90 13.36 11.01
CA ARG A 257 7.75 12.38 12.09
C ARG A 257 8.68 11.20 11.79
N LYS A 258 9.51 10.85 12.75
CA LYS A 258 10.30 9.62 12.70
C LYS A 258 9.37 8.41 12.85
N PRO A 259 9.43 7.39 11.98
CA PRO A 259 8.66 6.17 12.17
C PRO A 259 9.06 5.43 13.45
N ASP A 260 8.08 4.83 14.11
CA ASP A 260 8.22 4.01 15.30
C ASP A 260 8.85 2.64 14.97
N GLY A 261 8.74 2.19 13.71
CA GLY A 261 9.34 0.96 13.24
C GLY A 261 9.32 0.80 11.72
N VAL A 262 10.01 -0.24 11.26
CA VAL A 262 10.02 -0.67 9.86
C VAL A 262 9.31 -2.00 9.74
N LEU A 263 8.39 -2.11 8.78
CA LEU A 263 7.65 -3.32 8.42
C LEU A 263 8.03 -3.74 6.98
N PRO A 264 9.15 -4.48 6.80
CA PRO A 264 9.58 -4.90 5.47
C PRO A 264 8.55 -5.79 4.78
N ASN A 265 8.39 -5.60 3.47
CA ASN A 265 7.48 -6.44 2.69
C ASN A 265 8.02 -7.86 2.56
N GLY A 266 7.29 -8.83 3.13
CA GLY A 266 7.59 -10.25 2.99
C GLY A 266 7.01 -10.86 1.71
N LEU A 267 7.43 -12.09 1.41
CA LEU A 267 6.88 -12.93 0.34
C LEU A 267 6.64 -14.34 0.88
N ASN A 268 5.64 -15.03 0.33
CA ASN A 268 5.43 -16.45 0.65
C ASN A 268 6.46 -17.31 -0.10
N VAL A 269 7.50 -17.74 0.60
CA VAL A 269 8.67 -18.45 0.03
C VAL A 269 8.33 -19.87 -0.43
N THR A 270 7.29 -20.49 0.12
CA THR A 270 6.89 -21.86 -0.28
C THR A 270 6.49 -21.96 -1.75
N LYS A 271 6.09 -20.86 -2.38
CA LYS A 271 5.82 -20.78 -3.83
C LYS A 271 7.07 -20.94 -4.70
N PHE A 272 8.27 -20.83 -4.12
CA PHE A 272 9.54 -20.83 -4.85
C PHE A 272 10.53 -21.90 -4.36
N SER A 273 10.15 -22.75 -3.40
CA SER A 273 11.08 -23.59 -2.63
C SER A 273 11.28 -24.99 -3.21
N ALA A 274 11.66 -25.10 -4.48
CA ALA A 274 12.04 -26.37 -5.07
C ALA A 274 13.57 -26.43 -5.24
N VAL A 275 14.27 -26.90 -4.20
CA VAL A 275 15.72 -26.70 -3.99
C VAL A 275 16.62 -27.34 -5.06
N HIS A 276 16.20 -28.44 -5.69
CA HIS A 276 16.92 -29.01 -6.84
C HIS A 276 16.21 -28.72 -8.17
N GLU A 277 14.89 -28.63 -8.15
CA GLU A 277 14.09 -28.34 -9.33
C GLU A 277 14.36 -26.93 -9.88
N PHE A 278 14.75 -25.95 -9.05
CA PHE A 278 15.07 -24.61 -9.55
C PHE A 278 16.26 -24.61 -10.53
N GLN A 279 17.24 -25.52 -10.35
CA GLN A 279 18.36 -25.65 -11.29
C GLN A 279 17.90 -26.24 -12.61
N ASN A 280 17.02 -27.25 -12.56
CA ASN A 280 16.40 -27.81 -13.76
C ASN A 280 15.54 -26.76 -14.48
N LEU A 281 14.74 -25.99 -13.73
CA LEU A 281 13.92 -24.90 -14.27
C LEU A 281 14.79 -23.77 -14.84
N HIS A 282 15.94 -23.49 -14.22
CA HIS A 282 16.92 -22.55 -14.75
C HIS A 282 17.43 -23.01 -16.12
N GLN A 283 17.87 -24.26 -16.24
CA GLN A 283 18.35 -24.81 -17.52
C GLN A 283 17.25 -24.78 -18.58
N GLN A 284 16.06 -25.29 -18.28
CA GLN A 284 14.92 -25.30 -19.20
C GLN A 284 14.49 -23.89 -19.64
N SER A 285 14.51 -22.92 -18.72
CA SER A 285 14.19 -21.53 -19.05
C SER A 285 15.31 -20.85 -19.84
N LYS A 286 16.57 -21.16 -19.54
CA LYS A 286 17.75 -20.68 -20.27
C LYS A 286 17.73 -21.17 -21.71
N GLU A 287 17.34 -22.42 -21.96
CA GLU A 287 17.17 -22.97 -23.32
C GLU A 287 16.16 -22.18 -24.15
N LYS A 288 15.03 -21.78 -23.57
CA LYS A 288 14.05 -20.91 -24.26
C LYS A 288 14.61 -19.53 -24.60
N ILE A 289 15.44 -18.97 -23.72
CA ILE A 289 16.13 -17.70 -23.98
C ILE A 289 17.17 -17.90 -25.09
N HIS A 290 17.91 -19.01 -25.09
CA HIS A 290 18.83 -19.37 -26.17
C HIS A 290 18.12 -19.43 -27.51
N ASP A 291 16.96 -20.09 -27.59
CA ASP A 291 16.16 -20.17 -28.82
C ASP A 291 15.78 -18.77 -29.34
N PHE A 292 15.30 -17.89 -28.45
CA PHE A 292 15.01 -16.49 -28.80
C PHE A 292 16.25 -15.76 -29.31
N VAL A 293 17.38 -15.89 -28.63
CA VAL A 293 18.64 -15.22 -28.99
C VAL A 293 19.18 -15.73 -30.33
N ARG A 294 19.09 -17.04 -30.62
CA ARG A 294 19.45 -17.59 -31.93
C ARG A 294 18.64 -16.96 -33.06
N GLY A 295 17.34 -16.77 -32.85
CA GLY A 295 16.47 -16.06 -33.80
C GLY A 295 16.81 -14.58 -33.93
N HIS A 296 17.01 -13.89 -32.81
CA HIS A 296 17.28 -12.45 -32.77
C HIS A 296 18.62 -12.08 -33.44
N PHE A 297 19.63 -12.93 -33.29
CA PHE A 297 20.97 -12.77 -33.88
C PHE A 297 21.16 -13.57 -35.17
N TYR A 298 20.09 -13.94 -35.88
CA TYR A 298 20.20 -14.68 -37.14
C TYR A 298 21.09 -13.93 -38.15
N GLY A 299 22.09 -14.63 -38.72
CA GLY A 299 23.10 -14.05 -39.61
C GLY A 299 24.30 -13.40 -38.90
N HIS A 300 24.23 -13.20 -37.58
CA HIS A 300 25.26 -12.60 -36.73
C HIS A 300 25.50 -13.41 -35.44
N TYR A 301 25.25 -14.72 -35.49
CA TYR A 301 25.41 -15.62 -34.35
C TYR A 301 26.87 -16.13 -34.30
N ASP A 302 27.77 -15.30 -33.79
CA ASP A 302 29.23 -15.51 -33.78
C ASP A 302 29.81 -15.76 -32.37
N PHE A 303 28.97 -16.13 -31.41
CA PHE A 303 29.33 -16.37 -30.02
C PHE A 303 28.80 -17.72 -29.50
N ASP A 304 29.45 -18.23 -28.45
CA ASP A 304 29.11 -19.51 -27.82
C ASP A 304 28.01 -19.32 -26.75
N PRO A 305 26.82 -19.93 -26.90
CA PRO A 305 25.76 -19.85 -25.89
C PRO A 305 26.16 -20.43 -24.52
N ASP A 306 27.08 -21.39 -24.47
CA ASP A 306 27.57 -21.95 -23.19
C ASP A 306 28.43 -20.93 -22.43
N ASN A 307 29.03 -19.98 -23.14
CA ASN A 307 29.84 -18.89 -22.59
C ASN A 307 29.15 -17.51 -22.71
N THR A 308 27.83 -17.51 -22.64
CA THR A 308 26.98 -16.30 -22.67
C THR A 308 26.21 -16.14 -21.36
N LEU A 309 26.20 -14.93 -20.81
CA LEU A 309 25.43 -14.59 -19.61
C LEU A 309 24.25 -13.69 -19.93
N TYR A 310 23.08 -14.04 -19.39
CA TYR A 310 21.87 -13.21 -19.52
C TYR A 310 21.71 -12.28 -18.35
N VAL A 311 21.93 -10.99 -18.60
CA VAL A 311 21.70 -9.91 -17.65
C VAL A 311 20.43 -9.17 -18.03
N PHE A 312 19.54 -8.92 -17.08
CA PHE A 312 18.30 -8.20 -17.32
C PHE A 312 17.96 -7.27 -16.16
N THR A 313 17.19 -6.23 -16.47
CA THR A 313 16.49 -5.38 -15.50
C THR A 313 15.02 -5.35 -15.87
N ALA A 314 14.13 -5.32 -14.88
CA ALA A 314 12.68 -5.36 -15.10
C ALA A 314 11.94 -4.55 -14.04
N GLY A 315 10.83 -3.94 -14.44
CA GLY A 315 9.98 -3.14 -13.55
C GLY A 315 9.08 -2.18 -14.33
N ARG A 316 8.41 -1.28 -13.59
CA ARG A 316 7.71 -0.15 -14.23
C ARG A 316 8.69 0.70 -15.03
N TYR A 317 8.19 1.31 -16.10
CA TYR A 317 9.00 2.14 -16.98
C TYR A 317 9.34 3.50 -16.34
N GLU A 318 10.32 3.50 -15.44
CA GLU A 318 10.85 4.68 -14.77
C GLU A 318 12.37 4.73 -14.97
N PHE A 319 12.81 5.38 -16.06
CA PHE A 319 14.19 5.31 -16.55
C PHE A 319 15.26 5.61 -15.50
N ARG A 320 15.08 6.68 -14.71
CA ARG A 320 16.03 7.08 -13.66
C ARG A 320 15.77 6.38 -12.32
N ASN A 321 14.53 6.32 -11.87
CA ASN A 321 14.20 5.71 -10.58
C ASN A 321 14.52 4.20 -10.53
N LYS A 322 14.48 3.51 -11.67
CA LYS A 322 14.88 2.09 -11.78
C LYS A 322 16.34 1.92 -12.20
N GLY A 323 17.10 3.00 -12.35
CA GLY A 323 18.52 2.96 -12.70
C GLY A 323 18.79 2.38 -14.08
N VAL A 324 17.85 2.51 -15.03
CA VAL A 324 18.03 2.01 -16.40
C VAL A 324 19.12 2.81 -17.13
N ASP A 325 19.24 4.10 -16.84
CA ASP A 325 20.35 4.95 -17.24
C ASP A 325 21.71 4.39 -16.78
N MET A 326 21.83 4.08 -15.50
CA MET A 326 23.05 3.51 -14.93
C MET A 326 23.31 2.10 -15.46
N PHE A 327 22.27 1.29 -15.66
CA PHE A 327 22.37 -0.05 -16.20
C PHE A 327 23.00 -0.04 -17.60
N ILE A 328 22.49 0.80 -18.51
CA ILE A 328 22.99 0.91 -19.89
C ILE A 328 24.43 1.44 -19.92
N GLU A 329 24.72 2.51 -19.17
CA GLU A 329 26.08 3.08 -19.09
C GLU A 329 27.08 2.07 -18.51
N SER A 330 26.68 1.30 -17.51
CA SER A 330 27.51 0.26 -16.91
C SER A 330 27.79 -0.88 -17.89
N LEU A 331 26.80 -1.30 -18.67
CA LEU A 331 26.97 -2.31 -19.72
C LEU A 331 27.90 -1.83 -20.85
N ALA A 332 27.83 -0.56 -21.24
CA ALA A 332 28.75 0.02 -22.22
C ALA A 332 30.21 0.00 -21.71
N ARG A 333 30.43 0.38 -20.44
CA ARG A 333 31.76 0.29 -19.80
C ARG A 333 32.24 -1.14 -19.64
N LEU A 334 31.33 -2.06 -19.28
CA LEU A 334 31.64 -3.49 -19.17
C LEU A 334 32.10 -4.05 -20.51
N ASN A 335 31.39 -3.74 -21.60
CA ASN A 335 31.75 -4.14 -22.95
C ASN A 335 33.18 -3.69 -23.32
N HIS A 336 33.55 -2.44 -23.04
CA HIS A 336 34.91 -1.95 -23.27
C HIS A 336 35.96 -2.73 -22.46
N ARG A 337 35.67 -3.01 -21.18
CA ARG A 337 36.57 -3.80 -20.31
C ARG A 337 36.73 -5.23 -20.79
N LEU A 338 35.65 -5.90 -21.21
CA LEU A 338 35.68 -7.28 -21.72
C LEU A 338 36.54 -7.37 -22.99
N LYS A 339 36.39 -6.40 -23.92
CA LYS A 339 37.21 -6.30 -25.13
C LYS A 339 38.69 -6.11 -24.81
N ASN A 340 39.02 -5.17 -23.92
CA ASN A 340 40.41 -4.90 -23.53
C ASN A 340 41.06 -6.10 -22.82
N ALA A 341 40.29 -6.86 -22.06
CA ALA A 341 40.77 -8.05 -21.37
C ALA A 341 40.86 -9.29 -22.28
N GLY A 342 40.36 -9.23 -23.52
CA GLY A 342 40.27 -10.39 -24.39
C GLY A 342 39.36 -11.49 -23.83
N SER A 343 38.32 -11.11 -23.08
CA SER A 343 37.38 -12.06 -22.48
C SER A 343 36.64 -12.83 -23.56
N LYS A 344 36.52 -14.15 -23.39
CA LYS A 344 35.68 -15.00 -24.24
C LYS A 344 34.19 -14.93 -23.86
N MET A 345 33.89 -14.42 -22.66
CA MET A 345 32.52 -14.32 -22.14
C MET A 345 31.76 -13.24 -22.91
N THR A 346 30.54 -13.60 -23.34
CA THR A 346 29.59 -12.69 -24.03
C THR A 346 28.47 -12.28 -23.10
#